data_AF-A0A7S0EUC9-F1
#
_entry.id   AF-A0A7S0EUC9-F1
#
_cell.length_a   1.000
_cell.length_b   1.000
_cell.length_c   1.000
_cell.angle_alpha   90.00
_cell.angle_beta   90.00
_cell.angle_gamma   90.00
#
_symmetry.space_group_name_H-M   'P 1'
#
loop_
_entity.id
_entity.type
_entity.pdbx_description
1 polymer ?
#
loop_
_entity_poly.entity_id
_entity_poly.type
_entity_poly.pdbx_seq_one_letter_code
_entity_poly.pdbx_strand_id
1 'polypeptide(L)'
;MAGRTDEVSTYVSRDAGRSWRKAREGTSVGDMGDQGAIFVLADNSRETNEIDFSIDGGTSFQTCSFSSDLQLEVKDVVSDPSVASSNFLLHGSVPREEEAYFFAIDFSMLFPRQCSDVDLAGDPGSDFELWRPTGDKQDICVMGRQVDYVRRKPSARCFVGKDNRLSTLVRNCPCQEADYECDFCYERAGEERAALKNLSSSSCVWSCEGKEKPTYPPASCLGTYMKSRGYRLVEGNTCQGGLDLRPQLLVCPRQDVQNDGGSKLGQEGASEEQGSRRLSWGGVGVGLVAVVAIGACAATSALFLKGRGIRGATEVMLSSFQPSQRGHAYSRLSTGENDDFALADQLLQDDYDETPVPVPHNI
;
A
#
# COMPACT_ATOMS: atom_id res chain seq x y z
N MET A 1 -2.21 -29.86 14.54
CA MET A 1 -0.81 -29.66 14.11
C MET A 1 -0.03 -29.07 15.27
N ALA A 2 0.31 -29.88 16.28
CA ALA A 2 1.16 -29.44 17.39
C ALA A 2 2.61 -29.78 17.01
N GLY A 3 3.26 -28.88 16.30
CA GLY A 3 4.59 -29.11 15.76
C GLY A 3 5.35 -27.82 15.56
N ARG A 4 6.25 -27.54 16.51
CA ARG A 4 7.36 -26.57 16.40
C ARG A 4 7.00 -25.08 16.49
N THR A 5 6.18 -24.70 17.46
CA THR A 5 6.01 -23.28 17.87
C THR A 5 7.24 -22.72 18.59
N ASP A 6 8.09 -23.59 19.13
CA ASP A 6 9.18 -23.25 20.04
C ASP A 6 10.44 -22.74 19.31
N GLU A 7 10.47 -22.84 17.97
CA GLU A 7 11.52 -22.29 17.10
C GLU A 7 11.06 -21.06 16.31
N VAL A 8 9.80 -20.61 16.50
CA VAL A 8 9.24 -19.45 15.81
C VAL A 8 9.40 -18.21 16.69
N SER A 9 9.61 -17.06 16.08
CA SER A 9 9.60 -15.77 16.76
C SER A 9 9.07 -14.71 15.82
N THR A 10 8.41 -13.70 16.39
CA THR A 10 7.95 -12.53 15.66
C THR A 10 9.06 -11.49 15.60
N TYR A 11 9.34 -10.96 14.41
CA TYR A 11 10.35 -9.92 14.19
C TYR A 11 9.70 -8.68 13.56
N VAL A 12 10.26 -7.51 13.88
CA VAL A 12 9.86 -6.23 13.31
C VAL A 12 11.05 -5.58 12.61
N SER A 13 10.77 -4.93 11.49
CA SER A 13 11.72 -4.10 10.75
C SER A 13 11.14 -2.69 10.62
N ARG A 14 11.96 -1.68 10.88
CA ARG A 14 11.62 -0.26 10.68
C ARG A 14 12.33 0.37 9.49
N ASP A 15 13.08 -0.40 8.73
CA ASP A 15 13.92 0.08 7.62
C ASP A 15 13.68 -0.73 6.33
N ALA A 16 12.43 -1.17 6.14
CA ALA A 16 11.96 -1.93 4.98
C ALA A 16 12.72 -3.24 4.72
N GLY A 17 13.11 -3.94 5.79
CA GLY A 17 13.65 -5.30 5.74
C GLY A 17 15.17 -5.36 5.79
N ARG A 18 15.84 -4.22 5.95
CA ARG A 18 17.31 -4.16 6.02
C ARG A 18 17.84 -4.64 7.37
N SER A 19 17.15 -4.33 8.46
CA SER A 19 17.46 -4.87 9.79
C SER A 19 16.20 -5.32 10.51
N TRP A 20 16.34 -6.43 11.23
CA TRP A 20 15.26 -7.08 11.94
C TRP A 20 15.57 -7.12 13.42
N ARG A 21 14.55 -6.89 14.24
CA ARG A 21 14.63 -7.00 15.70
C ARG A 21 13.59 -8.00 16.16
N LYS A 22 13.97 -8.89 17.07
CA LYS A 22 13.02 -9.82 17.69
C LYS A 22 12.04 -9.01 18.53
N ALA A 23 10.76 -9.08 18.18
CA ALA A 23 9.68 -8.42 18.90
C ALA A 23 9.15 -9.31 20.03
N ARG A 24 8.93 -10.60 19.71
CA ARG A 24 8.40 -11.60 20.65
C ARG A 24 8.91 -12.99 20.29
N GLU A 25 9.11 -13.84 21.29
CA GLU A 25 9.32 -15.27 21.10
C GLU A 25 7.99 -16.02 20.92
N GLY A 26 8.00 -17.09 20.13
CA GLY A 26 6.79 -17.82 19.76
C GLY A 26 5.98 -17.18 18.63
N THR A 27 4.88 -17.83 18.28
CA THR A 27 3.91 -17.29 17.30
C THR A 27 3.12 -16.15 17.92
N SER A 28 2.67 -15.20 17.10
CA SER A 28 1.87 -14.07 17.57
C SER A 28 0.82 -13.70 16.53
N VAL A 29 -0.32 -13.22 17.03
CA VAL A 29 -1.25 -12.39 16.27
C VAL A 29 -1.10 -10.95 16.72
N GLY A 30 -1.43 -9.99 15.87
CA GLY A 30 -1.18 -8.61 16.18
C GLY A 30 -1.43 -7.68 15.02
N ASP A 31 -1.50 -6.40 15.36
CA ASP A 31 -1.70 -5.32 14.40
C ASP A 31 -0.93 -4.07 14.85
N MET A 32 -0.89 -3.09 13.97
CA MET A 32 -0.29 -1.79 14.20
C MET A 32 -1.36 -0.69 14.18
N GLY A 33 -1.06 0.42 14.84
CA GLY A 33 -1.96 1.56 14.95
C GLY A 33 -1.18 2.86 15.05
N ASP A 34 -1.92 3.97 15.11
CA ASP A 34 -1.38 5.33 15.09
C ASP A 34 -0.32 5.53 13.99
N GLN A 35 -0.64 5.07 12.78
CA GLN A 35 0.22 5.14 11.58
C GLN A 35 1.58 4.43 11.76
N GLY A 36 1.56 3.28 12.43
CA GLY A 36 2.76 2.47 12.68
C GLY A 36 3.59 2.94 13.87
N ALA A 37 3.06 3.86 14.68
CA ALA A 37 3.69 4.26 15.94
C ALA A 37 3.49 3.22 17.06
N ILE A 38 2.37 2.49 17.02
CA ILE A 38 1.99 1.48 18.01
C ILE A 38 1.95 0.11 17.36
N PHE A 39 2.54 -0.89 18.03
CA PHE A 39 2.38 -2.31 17.70
C PHE A 39 1.77 -3.03 18.88
N VAL A 40 0.83 -3.95 18.63
CA VAL A 40 0.24 -4.81 19.65
C VAL A 40 0.32 -6.25 19.16
N LEU A 41 0.89 -7.12 19.99
CA LEU A 41 1.08 -8.54 19.73
C LEU A 41 0.48 -9.35 20.88
N ALA A 42 -0.09 -10.51 20.59
CA ALA A 42 -0.59 -11.45 21.57
C ALA A 42 -0.17 -12.88 21.21
N ASP A 43 0.00 -13.72 22.24
CA ASP A 43 0.21 -15.15 22.05
C ASP A 43 -1.03 -15.80 21.44
N ASN A 44 -0.86 -16.53 20.34
CA ASN A 44 -1.92 -17.32 19.74
C ASN A 44 -1.65 -18.84 19.79
N SER A 45 -0.62 -19.26 20.53
CA SER A 45 -0.26 -20.68 20.70
C SER A 45 -0.80 -21.29 21.99
N ARG A 46 -1.04 -20.45 23.01
CA ARG A 46 -1.51 -20.85 24.34
C ARG A 46 -2.49 -19.83 24.91
N GLU A 47 -3.24 -20.26 25.91
CA GLU A 47 -4.07 -19.36 26.71
C GLU A 47 -3.19 -18.29 27.37
N THR A 48 -3.59 -17.03 27.24
CA THR A 48 -2.88 -15.88 27.81
C THR A 48 -3.86 -14.80 28.25
N ASN A 49 -3.44 -13.98 29.21
CA ASN A 49 -4.09 -12.75 29.60
C ASN A 49 -3.18 -11.53 29.36
N GLU A 50 -2.12 -11.70 28.58
CA GLU A 50 -1.09 -10.70 28.31
C GLU A 50 -1.01 -10.34 26.82
N ILE A 51 -0.71 -9.07 26.57
CA ILE A 51 -0.28 -8.52 25.28
C ILE A 51 1.14 -7.96 25.41
N ASP A 52 1.90 -8.04 24.34
CA ASP A 52 3.16 -7.34 24.16
C ASP A 52 2.93 -6.15 23.22
N PHE A 53 3.32 -4.95 23.63
CA PHE A 53 3.10 -3.75 22.84
C PHE A 53 4.34 -2.88 22.73
N SER A 54 4.43 -2.10 21.66
CA SER A 54 5.47 -1.11 21.44
C SER A 54 4.84 0.23 21.11
N ILE A 55 5.35 1.30 21.72
CA ILE A 55 4.94 2.69 21.44
C ILE A 55 6.08 3.52 20.85
N ASP A 56 7.21 2.89 20.48
CA ASP A 56 8.39 3.50 19.89
C ASP A 56 8.68 2.94 18.48
N GLY A 57 7.61 2.50 17.81
CA GLY A 57 7.63 1.98 16.46
C GLY A 57 8.29 0.61 16.34
N GLY A 58 8.31 -0.21 17.40
CA GLY A 58 8.94 -1.54 17.40
C GLY A 58 10.41 -1.53 17.82
N THR A 59 10.88 -0.47 18.47
CA THR A 59 12.26 -0.41 19.00
C THR A 59 12.39 -1.20 20.29
N SER A 60 11.37 -1.14 21.16
CA SER A 60 11.26 -1.94 22.37
C SER A 60 9.81 -2.39 22.58
N PHE A 61 9.64 -3.54 23.24
CA PHE A 61 8.34 -4.12 23.57
C PHE A 61 8.18 -4.22 25.09
N GLN A 62 6.95 -4.02 25.56
CA GLN A 62 6.54 -4.10 26.95
C GLN A 62 5.32 -5.03 27.05
N THR A 63 5.22 -5.76 28.16
CA THR A 63 4.10 -6.69 28.40
C THR A 63 3.07 -6.04 29.31
N CYS A 64 1.79 -6.19 29.00
CA CYS A 64 0.66 -5.74 29.82
C CYS A 64 -0.40 -6.84 29.90
N SER A 65 -1.00 -7.00 31.08
CA SER A 65 -2.16 -7.87 31.23
C SER A 65 -3.45 -7.14 30.86
N PHE A 66 -4.29 -7.75 30.02
CA PHE A 66 -5.60 -7.20 29.64
C PHE A 66 -6.75 -7.70 30.52
N SER A 67 -6.51 -8.72 31.36
CA SER A 67 -7.48 -9.26 32.30
C SER A 67 -6.79 -9.91 33.51
N SER A 68 -7.28 -9.65 34.73
CA SER A 68 -6.76 -10.28 35.95
C SER A 68 -7.24 -11.72 36.13
N ASP A 69 -8.44 -12.04 35.63
CA ASP A 69 -9.17 -13.25 36.02
C ASP A 69 -9.46 -14.20 34.83
N LEU A 70 -9.14 -13.77 33.60
CA LEU A 70 -9.49 -14.48 32.37
C LEU A 70 -8.27 -14.70 31.49
N GLN A 71 -8.00 -15.95 31.14
CA GLN A 71 -7.03 -16.32 30.10
C GLN A 71 -7.79 -16.76 28.85
N LEU A 72 -7.36 -16.28 27.68
CA LEU A 72 -7.99 -16.56 26.40
C LEU A 72 -7.00 -17.25 25.46
N GLU A 73 -7.51 -18.17 24.65
CA GLU A 73 -6.88 -18.47 23.37
C GLU A 73 -7.17 -17.29 22.43
N VAL A 74 -6.21 -16.37 22.30
CA VAL A 74 -6.37 -15.17 21.48
C VAL A 74 -6.41 -15.56 20.01
N LYS A 75 -7.46 -15.12 19.32
CA LYS A 75 -7.66 -15.43 17.89
C LYS A 75 -7.12 -14.32 17.00
N ASP A 76 -7.31 -13.06 17.39
CA ASP A 76 -6.79 -11.92 16.64
C ASP A 76 -6.73 -10.63 17.49
N VAL A 77 -5.95 -9.66 17.01
CA VAL A 77 -5.93 -8.27 17.48
C VAL A 77 -6.09 -7.38 16.26
N VAL A 78 -7.08 -6.51 16.25
CA VAL A 78 -7.47 -5.73 15.08
C VAL A 78 -7.45 -4.24 15.39
N SER A 79 -6.86 -3.44 14.50
CA SER A 79 -6.90 -1.98 14.53
C SER A 79 -8.06 -1.42 13.68
N ASP A 80 -8.35 -0.13 13.86
CA ASP A 80 -9.27 0.59 12.98
C ASP A 80 -8.75 0.57 11.52
N PRO A 81 -9.60 0.41 10.48
CA PRO A 81 -9.15 0.31 9.08
C PRO A 81 -8.30 1.49 8.57
N SER A 82 -8.41 2.67 9.18
CA SER A 82 -7.54 3.80 8.83
C SER A 82 -6.10 3.67 9.37
N VAL A 83 -5.88 2.72 10.29
CA VAL A 83 -4.63 2.46 11.03
C VAL A 83 -4.12 3.70 11.80
N ALA A 84 -4.93 4.76 11.90
CA ALA A 84 -4.55 6.02 12.53
C ALA A 84 -5.15 6.19 13.95
N SER A 85 -5.84 5.16 14.44
CA SER A 85 -6.35 5.09 15.82
C SER A 85 -5.31 4.52 16.78
N SER A 86 -5.36 4.92 18.05
CA SER A 86 -4.65 4.28 19.16
C SER A 86 -5.44 3.14 19.82
N ASN A 87 -6.60 2.79 19.27
CA ASN A 87 -7.49 1.79 19.83
C ASN A 87 -7.40 0.48 19.06
N PHE A 88 -7.41 -0.64 19.79
CA PHE A 88 -7.37 -1.99 19.26
C PHE A 88 -8.51 -2.81 19.85
N LEU A 89 -8.98 -3.78 19.07
CA LEU A 89 -9.92 -4.80 19.52
C LEU A 89 -9.21 -6.14 19.55
N LEU A 90 -9.00 -6.68 20.76
CA LEU A 90 -8.52 -8.05 20.94
C LEU A 90 -9.73 -8.96 21.08
N HIS A 91 -9.71 -10.10 20.42
CA HIS A 91 -10.74 -11.12 20.63
C HIS A 91 -10.18 -12.54 20.78
N GLY A 92 -10.88 -13.35 21.56
CA GLY A 92 -10.50 -14.73 21.78
C GLY A 92 -11.61 -15.54 22.42
N SER A 93 -11.29 -16.77 22.78
CA SER A 93 -12.22 -17.70 23.42
C SER A 93 -11.53 -18.43 24.56
N VAL A 94 -12.28 -18.77 25.61
CA VAL A 94 -11.81 -19.72 26.62
C VAL A 94 -12.00 -21.12 26.07
N PRO A 95 -11.01 -22.02 26.16
CA PRO A 95 -11.18 -23.37 25.66
C PRO A 95 -12.34 -24.09 26.34
N ARG A 96 -13.15 -24.78 25.51
CA ARG A 96 -14.39 -25.47 25.90
C ARG A 96 -15.57 -24.56 26.20
N GLU A 97 -15.42 -23.25 26.05
CA GLU A 97 -16.55 -22.32 25.98
C GLU A 97 -16.90 -22.01 24.52
N GLU A 98 -18.18 -21.82 24.23
CA GLU A 98 -18.66 -21.38 22.90
C GLU A 98 -18.72 -19.85 22.78
N GLU A 99 -18.46 -19.12 23.87
CA GLU A 99 -18.53 -17.65 23.90
C GLU A 99 -17.22 -17.03 23.38
N ALA A 100 -17.37 -15.98 22.57
CA ALA A 100 -16.26 -15.11 22.19
C ALA A 100 -16.18 -13.93 23.15
N TYR A 101 -14.95 -13.56 23.51
CA TYR A 101 -14.64 -12.44 24.38
C TYR A 101 -13.94 -11.35 23.57
N PHE A 102 -14.31 -10.11 23.85
CA PHE A 102 -13.78 -8.92 23.18
C PHE A 102 -13.24 -7.94 24.20
N PHE A 103 -12.04 -7.42 23.96
CA PHE A 103 -11.36 -6.43 24.79
C PHE A 103 -11.01 -5.22 23.94
N ALA A 104 -11.53 -4.05 24.32
CA ALA A 104 -11.12 -2.78 23.75
C ALA A 104 -9.88 -2.28 24.50
N ILE A 105 -8.77 -2.12 23.78
CA ILE A 105 -7.50 -1.64 24.32
C ILE A 105 -7.28 -0.22 23.81
N ASP A 106 -7.14 0.73 24.72
CA ASP A 106 -6.94 2.15 24.41
C ASP A 106 -5.55 2.62 24.87
N PHE A 107 -4.71 3.02 23.91
CA PHE A 107 -3.36 3.54 24.16
C PHE A 107 -3.31 5.07 24.29
N SER A 108 -4.43 5.79 24.18
CA SER A 108 -4.49 7.26 24.19
C SER A 108 -3.78 7.88 25.40
N MET A 109 -3.89 7.25 26.57
CA MET A 109 -3.33 7.77 27.82
C MET A 109 -1.83 7.53 27.98
N LEU A 110 -1.20 6.78 27.07
CA LEU A 110 0.25 6.63 27.03
C LEU A 110 0.93 7.79 26.28
N PHE A 111 0.15 8.62 25.59
CA PHE A 111 0.64 9.79 24.87
C PHE A 111 0.19 11.09 25.56
N PRO A 112 1.12 11.91 26.08
CA PRO A 112 0.77 13.14 26.79
C PRO A 112 0.25 14.26 25.87
N ARG A 113 0.48 14.16 24.56
CA ARG A 113 0.15 15.20 23.58
C ARG A 113 0.06 14.66 22.15
N GLN A 114 -0.54 15.45 21.26
CA GLN A 114 -0.45 15.28 19.81
C GLN A 114 0.99 15.56 19.33
N CYS A 115 1.43 14.87 18.28
CA CYS A 115 2.68 15.19 17.60
C CYS A 115 2.57 16.53 16.85
N SER A 116 3.64 17.32 16.88
CA SER A 116 3.72 18.63 16.24
C SER A 116 4.73 18.67 15.09
N ASP A 117 4.58 19.69 14.25
CA ASP A 117 5.58 20.09 13.24
C ASP A 117 5.87 19.02 12.19
N VAL A 118 4.82 18.36 11.69
CA VAL A 118 4.91 17.36 10.61
C VAL A 118 5.49 17.94 9.32
N ASP A 119 5.17 19.19 9.01
CA ASP A 119 5.69 19.91 7.83
C ASP A 119 7.18 20.28 7.95
N LEU A 120 7.74 20.21 9.17
CA LEU A 120 9.15 20.46 9.49
C LEU A 120 9.90 19.15 9.79
N ALA A 121 9.45 18.03 9.23
CA ALA A 121 10.08 16.73 9.43
C ALA A 121 11.58 16.78 9.09
N GLY A 122 12.40 16.28 10.02
CA GLY A 122 13.86 16.35 9.93
C GLY A 122 14.48 17.46 10.80
N ASP A 123 13.71 18.47 11.19
CA ASP A 123 14.20 19.49 12.11
C ASP A 123 14.37 18.93 13.53
N PRO A 124 15.35 19.42 14.33
CA PRO A 124 15.54 18.96 15.70
C PRO A 124 14.31 19.13 16.60
N GLY A 125 13.52 20.17 16.36
CA GLY A 125 12.30 20.48 17.13
C GLY A 125 11.06 19.70 16.71
N SER A 126 11.05 19.12 15.51
CA SER A 126 9.92 18.34 15.01
C SER A 126 9.85 16.95 15.67
N ASP A 127 8.64 16.42 15.86
CA ASP A 127 8.45 15.04 16.27
C ASP A 127 8.67 14.03 15.14
N PHE A 128 8.85 14.51 13.91
CA PHE A 128 8.94 13.70 12.72
C PHE A 128 10.35 13.72 12.12
N GLU A 129 10.76 12.58 11.59
CA GLU A 129 11.98 12.41 10.82
C GLU A 129 11.66 12.10 9.35
N LEU A 130 12.57 12.50 8.47
CA LEU A 130 12.60 12.01 7.10
C LEU A 130 13.40 10.72 7.07
N TRP A 131 12.75 9.64 6.66
CA TRP A 131 13.42 8.37 6.45
C TRP A 131 13.36 7.96 4.98
N ARG A 132 14.47 7.41 4.50
CA ARG A 132 14.63 7.01 3.11
C ARG A 132 15.01 5.52 3.04
N PRO A 133 14.31 4.71 2.23
CA PRO A 133 14.77 3.37 1.90
C PRO A 133 16.12 3.46 1.19
N THR A 134 17.08 2.64 1.62
CA THR A 134 18.40 2.55 0.99
C THR A 134 18.67 1.10 0.64
N GLY A 135 19.05 0.85 -0.62
CA GLY A 135 19.44 -0.49 -1.07
C GLY A 135 20.71 -0.99 -0.39
N ASP A 136 21.06 -2.25 -0.66
CA ASP A 136 22.22 -2.92 -0.05
C ASP A 136 23.54 -2.19 -0.30
N LYS A 137 23.68 -1.57 -1.48
CA LYS A 137 24.86 -0.77 -1.86
C LYS A 137 24.77 0.70 -1.42
N GLN A 138 23.86 1.01 -0.50
CA GLN A 138 23.49 2.38 -0.15
C GLN A 138 22.86 3.15 -1.31
N ASP A 139 22.40 2.45 -2.35
CA ASP A 139 21.71 3.06 -3.48
C ASP A 139 20.42 3.73 -3.01
N ILE A 140 20.28 4.99 -3.38
CA ILE A 140 19.22 5.91 -2.95
C ILE A 140 18.02 5.87 -3.90
N CYS A 141 18.23 5.34 -5.12
CA CYS A 141 17.26 5.29 -6.19
C CYS A 141 16.72 3.87 -6.33
N VAL A 142 15.44 3.69 -6.03
CA VAL A 142 14.73 2.42 -6.16
C VAL A 142 13.57 2.65 -7.13
N MET A 143 13.46 1.83 -8.18
CA MET A 143 12.46 1.99 -9.24
C MET A 143 12.52 3.37 -9.91
N GLY A 144 13.74 3.88 -10.15
CA GLY A 144 13.97 5.16 -10.80
C GLY A 144 13.61 6.40 -9.98
N ARG A 145 13.38 6.26 -8.67
CA ARG A 145 13.05 7.39 -7.80
C ARG A 145 13.63 7.26 -6.39
N GLN A 146 13.88 8.40 -5.79
CA GLN A 146 14.18 8.60 -4.39
C GLN A 146 12.89 8.97 -3.67
N VAL A 147 12.60 8.27 -2.57
CA VAL A 147 11.36 8.45 -1.81
C VAL A 147 11.71 8.71 -0.34
N ASP A 148 11.33 9.89 0.16
CA ASP A 148 11.48 10.28 1.57
C ASP A 148 10.13 10.17 2.27
N TYR A 149 10.04 9.30 3.27
CA TYR A 149 8.85 9.11 4.09
C TYR A 149 8.96 9.96 5.35
N VAL A 150 7.94 10.77 5.61
CA VAL A 150 7.76 11.43 6.90
C VAL A 150 7.23 10.40 7.88
N ARG A 151 7.92 10.20 9.00
CA ARG A 151 7.48 9.28 10.06
C ARG A 151 7.83 9.82 11.43
N ARG A 152 7.09 9.41 12.46
CA ARG A 152 7.34 9.84 13.84
C ARG A 152 8.69 9.28 14.34
N LYS A 153 9.47 10.12 15.01
CA LYS A 153 10.72 9.73 15.67
C LYS A 153 10.42 8.72 16.79
N PRO A 154 11.26 7.67 16.98
CA PRO A 154 11.10 6.73 18.09
C PRO A 154 11.13 7.37 19.47
N SER A 155 11.91 8.45 19.61
CA SER A 155 12.05 9.20 20.86
C SER A 155 10.88 10.15 21.14
N ALA A 156 10.04 10.43 20.14
CA ALA A 156 8.90 11.33 20.30
C ALA A 156 7.74 10.59 20.98
N ARG A 157 7.44 10.97 22.22
CA ARG A 157 6.29 10.45 22.98
C ARG A 157 5.05 11.29 22.72
N CYS A 158 4.47 11.10 21.55
CA CYS A 158 3.26 11.80 21.11
C CYS A 158 2.40 10.89 20.22
N PHE A 159 1.11 11.22 20.12
CA PHE A 159 0.13 10.56 19.27
C PHE A 159 0.08 11.24 17.89
N VAL A 160 0.19 10.47 16.80
CA VAL A 160 0.16 11.03 15.44
C VAL A 160 -1.26 11.42 15.07
N GLY A 161 -2.23 10.53 15.30
CA GLY A 161 -3.66 10.72 15.09
C GLY A 161 -4.10 10.77 13.63
N LYS A 162 -5.42 10.82 13.43
CA LYS A 162 -6.06 10.76 12.10
C LYS A 162 -5.86 12.02 11.26
N ASP A 163 -5.66 13.16 11.92
CA ASP A 163 -5.57 14.46 11.23
C ASP A 163 -4.21 14.70 10.57
N ASN A 164 -3.15 14.09 11.11
CA ASN A 164 -1.80 14.21 10.57
C ASN A 164 -1.59 13.23 9.43
N ARG A 165 -1.80 13.69 8.18
CA ARG A 165 -1.47 12.87 7.01
C ARG A 165 0.04 12.90 6.76
N LEU A 166 0.71 11.78 7.00
CA LEU A 166 2.14 11.65 6.72
C LEU A 166 2.39 11.73 5.21
N SER A 167 3.13 12.75 4.79
CA SER A 167 3.49 12.97 3.39
C SER A 167 4.70 12.14 2.98
N THR A 168 4.82 11.93 1.67
CA THR A 168 6.01 11.32 1.06
C THR A 168 6.56 12.29 0.01
N LEU A 169 7.87 12.51 -0.01
CA LEU A 169 8.53 13.35 -0.99
C LEU A 169 9.21 12.46 -2.03
N VAL A 170 8.86 12.65 -3.31
CA VAL A 170 9.34 11.81 -4.42
C VAL A 170 10.18 12.64 -5.37
N ARG A 171 11.35 12.11 -5.76
CA ARG A 171 12.25 12.71 -6.75
C ARG A 171 12.71 11.64 -7.74
N ASN A 172 12.56 11.89 -9.04
CA ASN A 172 13.01 10.95 -10.05
C ASN A 172 14.54 11.00 -10.20
N CYS A 173 15.13 9.83 -10.41
CA CYS A 173 16.55 9.66 -10.63
C CYS A 173 16.86 9.53 -12.14
N PRO A 174 18.11 9.83 -12.56
CA PRO A 174 18.58 9.44 -13.88
C PRO A 174 18.50 7.93 -14.08
N CYS A 175 18.05 7.48 -15.25
CA CYS A 175 17.98 6.06 -15.57
C CYS A 175 19.38 5.41 -15.56
N GLN A 176 19.47 4.23 -14.96
CA GLN A 176 20.67 3.39 -14.88
C GLN A 176 20.40 2.02 -15.50
N GLU A 177 21.43 1.20 -15.69
CA GLU A 177 21.28 -0.16 -16.21
C GLU A 177 20.34 -1.02 -15.34
N ALA A 178 20.35 -0.81 -14.02
CA ALA A 178 19.49 -1.52 -13.07
C ALA A 178 18.00 -1.19 -13.20
N ASP A 179 17.63 -0.10 -13.88
CA ASP A 179 16.23 0.28 -14.14
C ASP A 179 15.63 -0.49 -15.33
N TYR A 180 16.45 -1.28 -16.04
CA TYR A 180 16.03 -2.09 -17.18
C TYR A 180 16.14 -3.58 -16.88
N GLU A 181 15.26 -4.35 -17.50
CA GLU A 181 15.32 -5.79 -17.55
C GLU A 181 15.44 -6.28 -18.99
N CYS A 182 15.78 -7.56 -19.17
CA CYS A 182 15.87 -8.14 -20.51
C CYS A 182 14.47 -8.23 -21.12
N ASP A 183 14.37 -7.82 -22.38
CA ASP A 183 13.12 -7.88 -23.13
C ASP A 183 12.80 -9.32 -23.56
N PHE A 184 11.60 -9.54 -24.11
CA PHE A 184 11.17 -10.82 -24.61
C PHE A 184 12.21 -11.45 -25.56
N CYS A 185 12.51 -12.73 -25.35
CA CYS A 185 13.57 -13.48 -26.04
C CYS A 185 15.02 -13.04 -25.75
N TYR A 186 15.25 -12.25 -24.70
CA TYR A 186 16.59 -11.92 -24.22
C TYR A 186 16.82 -12.41 -22.78
N GLU A 187 18.04 -12.83 -22.50
CA GLU A 187 18.49 -13.26 -21.18
C GLU A 187 19.83 -12.60 -20.85
N ARG A 188 20.19 -12.55 -19.56
CA ARG A 188 21.52 -12.09 -19.16
C ARG A 188 22.58 -13.01 -19.75
N ALA A 189 23.66 -12.42 -20.25
CA ALA A 189 24.77 -13.16 -20.83
C ALA A 189 25.39 -14.13 -19.81
N GLY A 190 25.47 -13.73 -18.54
CA GLY A 190 26.26 -14.45 -17.54
C GLY A 190 27.76 -14.42 -17.88
N GLU A 191 28.59 -15.00 -17.03
CA GLU A 191 30.06 -14.92 -17.18
C GLU A 191 30.56 -15.61 -18.47
N GLU A 192 30.01 -16.78 -18.80
CA GLU A 192 30.47 -17.58 -19.94
C GLU A 192 30.20 -16.90 -21.29
N ARG A 193 28.95 -16.50 -21.56
CA ARG A 193 28.61 -15.86 -22.84
C ARG A 193 29.19 -14.45 -22.93
N ALA A 194 29.38 -13.77 -21.80
CA ALA A 194 30.04 -12.47 -21.74
C ALA A 194 31.50 -12.55 -22.20
N ALA A 195 32.26 -13.53 -21.70
CA ALA A 195 33.65 -13.76 -22.09
C ALA A 195 33.79 -14.07 -23.60
N LEU A 196 32.88 -14.85 -24.17
CA LEU A 196 32.91 -15.21 -25.59
C LEU A 196 32.59 -14.03 -26.53
N LYS A 197 31.81 -13.06 -26.07
CA LYS A 197 31.30 -11.95 -26.88
C LYS A 197 31.88 -10.58 -26.52
N ASN A 198 32.86 -10.52 -25.60
CA ASN A 198 33.40 -9.29 -25.02
C ASN A 198 32.29 -8.34 -24.51
N LEU A 199 31.32 -8.90 -23.77
CA LEU A 199 30.19 -8.16 -23.18
C LEU A 199 30.30 -8.13 -21.65
N SER A 200 29.50 -7.27 -20.99
CA SER A 200 29.26 -7.40 -19.54
C SER A 200 28.39 -8.62 -19.26
N SER A 201 28.60 -9.32 -18.13
CA SER A 201 27.75 -10.44 -17.70
C SER A 201 26.30 -10.04 -17.42
N SER A 202 26.06 -8.76 -17.15
CA SER A 202 24.72 -8.17 -17.02
C SER A 202 24.00 -7.91 -18.35
N SER A 203 24.71 -7.94 -19.48
CA SER A 203 24.15 -7.58 -20.80
C SER A 203 23.07 -8.56 -21.25
N CYS A 204 22.00 -8.04 -21.87
CA CYS A 204 20.94 -8.87 -22.43
C CYS A 204 21.29 -9.38 -23.83
N VAL A 205 21.23 -10.70 -24.03
CA VAL A 205 21.55 -11.40 -25.28
C VAL A 205 20.38 -12.26 -25.74
N TRP A 206 20.20 -12.38 -27.06
CA TRP A 206 19.16 -13.21 -27.65
C TRP A 206 19.28 -14.67 -27.19
N SER A 207 18.17 -15.24 -26.70
CA SER A 207 18.13 -16.60 -26.13
C SER A 207 16.97 -17.46 -26.66
N CYS A 208 16.12 -16.95 -27.56
CA CYS A 208 15.05 -17.77 -28.13
C CYS A 208 15.60 -18.82 -29.10
N GLU A 209 15.64 -20.07 -28.64
CA GLU A 209 16.03 -21.23 -29.43
C GLU A 209 15.07 -21.45 -30.62
N GLY A 210 15.61 -21.86 -31.76
CA GLY A 210 14.83 -22.14 -32.97
C GLY A 210 14.19 -20.91 -33.63
N LYS A 211 14.41 -19.70 -33.12
CA LYS A 211 13.94 -18.45 -33.72
C LYS A 211 15.13 -17.54 -34.03
N GLU A 212 15.16 -17.00 -35.24
CA GLU A 212 16.10 -15.96 -35.58
C GLU A 212 15.70 -14.65 -34.89
N LYS A 213 16.70 -13.87 -34.46
CA LYS A 213 16.48 -12.53 -33.92
C LYS A 213 15.79 -11.68 -34.98
N PRO A 214 14.61 -11.08 -34.70
CA PRO A 214 13.92 -10.23 -35.66
C PRO A 214 14.81 -9.06 -36.10
N THR A 215 15.23 -9.10 -37.37
CA THR A 215 15.98 -8.01 -38.01
C THR A 215 15.07 -7.09 -38.81
N TYR A 216 13.91 -7.60 -39.23
CA TYR A 216 12.93 -6.95 -40.08
C TYR A 216 11.78 -6.30 -39.27
N PRO A 217 11.08 -5.30 -39.85
CA PRO A 217 9.87 -4.73 -39.26
C PRO A 217 8.73 -5.77 -39.13
N PRO A 218 7.71 -5.49 -38.30
CA PRO A 218 6.49 -6.30 -38.24
C PRO A 218 5.81 -6.45 -39.61
N ALA A 219 5.10 -7.55 -39.84
CA ALA A 219 4.48 -7.87 -41.14
C ALA A 219 3.50 -6.80 -41.66
N SER A 220 2.85 -6.05 -40.76
CA SER A 220 1.92 -4.95 -41.05
C SER A 220 2.45 -3.60 -40.56
N CYS A 221 3.76 -3.35 -40.72
CA CYS A 221 4.38 -2.10 -40.29
C CYS A 221 3.91 -0.92 -41.17
N LEU A 222 3.15 0.01 -40.59
CA LEU A 222 2.78 1.29 -41.19
C LEU A 222 3.36 2.44 -40.36
N GLY A 223 4.01 3.40 -41.01
CA GLY A 223 4.61 4.56 -40.33
C GLY A 223 5.89 4.20 -39.58
N THR A 224 5.80 3.98 -38.26
CA THR A 224 6.95 3.71 -37.38
C THR A 224 6.70 2.52 -36.48
N TYR A 225 7.77 1.82 -36.08
CA TYR A 225 7.71 0.72 -35.13
C TYR A 225 8.81 0.82 -34.07
N MET A 226 8.57 0.20 -32.92
CA MET A 226 9.55 0.09 -31.85
C MET A 226 10.40 -1.16 -32.03
N LYS A 227 11.70 -0.98 -32.29
CA LYS A 227 12.66 -2.08 -32.34
C LYS A 227 13.33 -2.25 -30.99
N SER A 228 13.12 -3.41 -30.37
CA SER A 228 13.79 -3.76 -29.13
C SER A 228 15.32 -3.75 -29.30
N ARG A 229 16.00 -3.19 -28.30
CA ARG A 229 17.46 -3.26 -28.16
C ARG A 229 17.90 -4.45 -27.28
N GLY A 230 16.95 -5.30 -26.86
CA GLY A 230 17.17 -6.40 -25.91
C GLY A 230 16.87 -6.05 -24.46
N TYR A 231 16.45 -4.80 -24.20
CA TYR A 231 16.11 -4.29 -22.89
C TYR A 231 14.73 -3.65 -22.93
N ARG A 232 14.02 -3.72 -21.81
CA ARG A 232 12.79 -2.97 -21.55
C ARG A 232 12.89 -2.32 -20.17
N LEU A 233 12.28 -1.16 -20.01
CA LEU A 233 12.23 -0.49 -18.72
C LEU A 233 11.39 -1.35 -17.76
N VAL A 234 11.85 -1.53 -16.52
CA VAL A 234 11.09 -2.26 -15.50
C VAL A 234 9.74 -1.56 -15.31
N GLU A 235 8.65 -2.32 -15.29
CA GLU A 235 7.31 -1.76 -15.15
C GLU A 235 7.15 -0.97 -13.84
N GLY A 236 6.50 0.20 -13.92
CA GLY A 236 6.36 1.13 -12.79
C GLY A 236 7.62 1.94 -12.46
N ASN A 237 8.73 1.72 -13.14
CA ASN A 237 9.92 2.56 -12.99
C ASN A 237 9.69 3.95 -13.59
N THR A 238 10.11 4.99 -12.86
CA THR A 238 9.85 6.40 -13.20
C THR A 238 11.11 7.22 -13.44
N CYS A 239 12.24 6.56 -13.72
CA CYS A 239 13.51 7.24 -14.00
C CYS A 239 13.39 8.21 -15.18
N GLN A 240 14.18 9.28 -15.16
CA GLN A 240 14.16 10.32 -16.19
C GLN A 240 15.56 10.73 -16.64
N GLY A 241 15.79 10.78 -17.95
CA GLY A 241 17.10 11.07 -18.52
C GLY A 241 18.13 9.98 -18.20
N GLY A 242 19.42 10.28 -18.33
CA GLY A 242 20.48 9.30 -18.10
C GLY A 242 20.59 8.26 -19.21
N LEU A 243 20.81 6.99 -18.82
CA LEU A 243 20.97 5.88 -19.75
C LEU A 243 19.62 5.53 -20.41
N ASP A 244 19.57 5.61 -21.73
CA ASP A 244 18.40 5.19 -22.49
C ASP A 244 18.66 3.84 -23.18
N LEU A 245 18.04 2.77 -22.68
CA LEU A 245 18.02 1.43 -23.29
C LEU A 245 16.62 1.04 -23.83
N ARG A 246 15.65 1.98 -23.82
CA ARG A 246 14.29 1.75 -24.32
C ARG A 246 14.25 1.35 -25.80
N PRO A 247 13.16 0.75 -26.30
CA PRO A 247 13.04 0.43 -27.73
C PRO A 247 13.33 1.64 -28.62
N GLN A 248 14.03 1.40 -29.73
CA GLN A 248 14.34 2.44 -30.70
C GLN A 248 13.17 2.61 -31.67
N LEU A 249 12.67 3.84 -31.81
CA LEU A 249 11.67 4.16 -32.83
C LEU A 249 12.33 4.18 -34.21
N LEU A 250 11.87 3.32 -35.11
CA LEU A 250 12.33 3.22 -36.49
C LEU A 250 11.17 3.42 -37.47
N VAL A 251 11.47 3.93 -38.66
CA VAL A 251 10.48 4.06 -39.74
C VAL A 251 10.33 2.72 -40.45
N CYS A 252 9.09 2.33 -40.74
CA CYS A 252 8.80 1.18 -41.56
C CYS A 252 9.40 1.38 -42.97
N PRO A 253 10.05 0.38 -43.57
CA PRO A 253 10.43 0.42 -44.97
C PRO A 253 9.20 0.74 -45.82
N ARG A 254 9.34 1.65 -46.78
CA ARG A 254 8.27 1.92 -47.73
C ARG A 254 7.96 0.61 -48.48
N GLN A 255 6.74 0.12 -48.32
CA GLN A 255 6.19 -0.75 -49.34
C GLN A 255 5.97 0.16 -50.54
N ASP A 256 6.74 -0.05 -51.61
CA ASP A 256 6.49 0.62 -52.89
C ASP A 256 5.13 0.13 -53.40
N VAL A 257 4.08 0.82 -52.97
CA VAL A 257 2.79 0.78 -53.64
C VAL A 257 3.07 1.35 -55.03
N GLN A 258 2.95 0.51 -56.04
CA GLN A 258 2.86 0.97 -57.43
C GLN A 258 1.72 2.00 -57.48
N ASN A 259 2.12 3.27 -57.54
CA ASN A 259 1.22 4.39 -57.70
C ASN A 259 0.50 4.26 -59.03
N ASP A 260 -0.81 4.03 -58.97
CA ASP A 260 -1.71 4.45 -60.03
C ASP A 260 -2.69 5.47 -59.45
N GLY A 261 -2.49 6.72 -59.88
CA GLY A 261 -3.55 7.73 -59.99
C GLY A 261 -4.05 8.45 -58.74
N GLY A 262 -3.84 9.78 -58.72
CA GLY A 262 -4.91 10.68 -58.33
C GLY A 262 -4.64 11.63 -57.16
N SER A 263 -3.86 12.68 -57.45
CA SER A 263 -3.82 13.91 -56.65
C SER A 263 -5.20 14.58 -56.57
N LYS A 264 -5.58 15.11 -55.40
CA LYS A 264 -6.28 16.39 -55.29
C LYS A 264 -6.17 17.00 -53.89
N LEU A 265 -5.56 18.18 -53.86
CA LEU A 265 -5.55 19.16 -52.77
C LEU A 265 -6.97 19.55 -52.35
N GLY A 266 -7.12 19.79 -51.05
CA GLY A 266 -8.18 20.63 -50.47
C GLY A 266 -7.58 21.45 -49.33
N GLN A 267 -7.52 22.76 -49.51
CA GLN A 267 -7.08 23.78 -48.56
C GLN A 267 -8.34 24.55 -48.08
N GLU A 268 -8.15 25.40 -47.05
CA GLU A 268 -9.12 26.31 -46.39
C GLU A 268 -9.84 25.71 -45.16
N GLY A 269 -9.93 26.39 -44.01
CA GLY A 269 -9.54 27.75 -43.67
C GLY A 269 -9.61 27.97 -42.16
N ALA A 270 -8.79 28.89 -41.68
CA ALA A 270 -8.82 29.40 -40.31
C ALA A 270 -9.98 30.40 -40.16
N SER A 271 -10.65 30.38 -39.01
CA SER A 271 -11.32 31.58 -38.49
C SER A 271 -11.24 31.58 -36.97
N GLU A 272 -10.85 32.75 -36.50
CA GLU A 272 -10.60 33.16 -35.13
C GLU A 272 -11.81 33.98 -34.68
N GLU A 273 -12.33 33.77 -33.47
CA GLU A 273 -13.14 34.80 -32.83
C GLU A 273 -12.97 34.80 -31.30
N GLN A 274 -12.62 35.99 -30.81
CA GLN A 274 -12.42 36.36 -29.41
C GLN A 274 -13.77 36.63 -28.73
N GLY A 275 -13.88 36.30 -27.43
CA GLY A 275 -15.00 36.70 -26.58
C GLY A 275 -14.58 36.75 -25.13
N SER A 276 -14.90 37.83 -24.41
CA SER A 276 -14.18 38.30 -23.21
C SER A 276 -15.03 38.33 -21.93
N ARG A 277 -14.32 38.30 -20.77
CA ARG A 277 -14.66 38.84 -19.41
C ARG A 277 -15.59 38.02 -18.49
N ARG A 278 -15.07 37.57 -17.32
CA ARG A 278 -15.11 38.14 -15.92
C ARG A 278 -16.47 37.88 -15.21
N LEU A 279 -16.62 37.49 -13.93
CA LEU A 279 -16.01 37.97 -12.66
C LEU A 279 -16.49 37.13 -11.43
N SER A 280 -15.72 37.18 -10.33
CA SER A 280 -16.09 37.20 -8.87
C SER A 280 -16.68 35.93 -8.18
N TRP A 281 -16.01 35.29 -7.22
CA TRP A 281 -15.77 35.59 -5.78
C TRP A 281 -17.00 35.56 -4.85
N GLY A 282 -16.91 34.74 -3.79
CA GLY A 282 -17.76 34.75 -2.60
C GLY A 282 -17.53 33.52 -1.71
N GLY A 283 -16.64 33.64 -0.71
CA GLY A 283 -16.51 32.65 0.37
C GLY A 283 -17.44 32.95 1.55
N VAL A 284 -17.37 32.10 2.58
CA VAL A 284 -17.30 32.40 4.03
C VAL A 284 -17.52 31.08 4.79
N GLY A 285 -16.58 30.74 5.67
CA GLY A 285 -16.71 29.66 6.64
C GLY A 285 -17.22 30.15 8.00
N VAL A 286 -17.57 29.21 8.88
CA VAL A 286 -17.65 29.43 10.32
C VAL A 286 -17.24 28.13 11.02
N GLY A 287 -16.21 28.21 11.85
CA GLY A 287 -15.80 27.14 12.77
C GLY A 287 -16.50 27.27 14.13
N LEU A 288 -16.45 26.20 14.92
CA LEU A 288 -16.78 26.23 16.34
C LEU A 288 -15.86 25.26 17.09
N VAL A 289 -15.10 25.82 18.02
CA VAL A 289 -14.24 25.14 19.00
C VAL A 289 -15.05 24.92 20.28
N ALA A 290 -14.91 23.76 20.91
CA ALA A 290 -15.28 23.57 22.31
C ALA A 290 -14.15 22.83 23.05
N VAL A 291 -13.67 23.45 24.13
CA VAL A 291 -12.70 22.91 25.10
C VAL A 291 -13.47 22.67 26.40
N VAL A 292 -13.40 21.47 26.99
CA VAL A 292 -13.45 21.27 28.46
C VAL A 292 -12.72 19.97 28.88
N ALA A 293 -11.49 20.15 29.39
CA ALA A 293 -10.90 19.67 30.65
C ALA A 293 -11.33 18.36 31.38
N ILE A 294 -10.28 17.54 31.62
CA ILE A 294 -9.84 16.83 32.86
C ILE A 294 -10.45 15.46 33.23
N GLY A 295 -9.57 14.42 33.25
CA GLY A 295 -9.50 13.47 34.38
C GLY A 295 -9.28 11.97 34.10
N ALA A 296 -8.11 11.47 34.53
CA ALA A 296 -7.76 10.11 34.99
C ALA A 296 -7.35 9.00 33.98
N CYS A 297 -6.30 8.27 34.39
CA CYS A 297 -5.60 7.18 33.71
C CYS A 297 -6.46 6.01 33.25
N ALA A 298 -5.98 5.35 32.19
CA ALA A 298 -6.03 3.90 32.06
C ALA A 298 -7.42 3.26 32.12
N ALA A 299 -8.47 3.84 31.53
CA ALA A 299 -9.78 3.17 31.49
C ALA A 299 -9.75 1.97 30.52
N THR A 300 -9.31 0.81 31.01
CA THR A 300 -9.64 -0.48 30.40
C THR A 300 -11.15 -0.68 30.50
N SER A 301 -11.86 -0.26 29.45
CA SER A 301 -13.29 -0.50 29.34
C SER A 301 -13.49 -1.89 28.75
N ALA A 302 -13.63 -2.89 29.62
CA ALA A 302 -14.12 -4.21 29.21
C ALA A 302 -15.59 -4.07 28.79
N LEU A 303 -15.85 -3.93 27.49
CA LEU A 303 -17.20 -4.06 26.96
C LEU A 303 -17.50 -5.56 26.79
N PHE A 304 -18.22 -6.14 27.75
CA PHE A 304 -18.67 -7.52 27.68
C PHE A 304 -19.78 -7.67 26.63
N LEU A 305 -19.41 -7.85 25.38
CA LEU A 305 -20.32 -8.31 24.35
C LEU A 305 -20.35 -9.83 24.38
N LYS A 306 -21.24 -10.42 25.18
CA LYS A 306 -21.60 -11.84 25.08
C LYS A 306 -22.33 -12.07 23.76
N GLY A 307 -21.60 -12.44 22.72
CA GLY A 307 -22.17 -12.97 21.49
C GLY A 307 -22.18 -14.49 21.53
N ARG A 308 -23.36 -15.12 21.49
CA ARG A 308 -23.45 -16.56 21.16
C ARG A 308 -23.12 -16.74 19.68
N GLY A 309 -22.13 -17.57 19.38
CA GLY A 309 -21.72 -17.86 18.01
C GLY A 309 -22.90 -18.36 17.15
N ILE A 310 -23.23 -17.61 16.11
CA ILE A 310 -24.07 -18.10 15.02
C ILE A 310 -23.16 -18.90 14.10
N ARG A 311 -23.36 -20.22 14.05
CA ARG A 311 -22.74 -21.07 13.02
C ARG A 311 -23.41 -20.76 11.68
N GLY A 312 -22.65 -20.23 10.73
CA GLY A 312 -22.99 -20.20 9.31
C GLY A 312 -23.28 -18.81 8.73
N ALA A 313 -22.77 -18.59 7.52
CA ALA A 313 -22.91 -17.43 6.63
C ALA A 313 -22.00 -16.22 6.92
N THR A 314 -20.76 -16.29 6.42
CA THR A 314 -20.02 -15.12 5.95
C THR A 314 -20.47 -14.79 4.52
N GLU A 315 -21.33 -13.78 4.36
CA GLU A 315 -21.27 -12.78 3.27
C GLU A 315 -22.28 -11.63 3.49
N VAL A 316 -21.72 -10.42 3.53
CA VAL A 316 -22.25 -9.08 3.13
C VAL A 316 -23.57 -8.54 3.70
N MET A 317 -23.49 -7.47 4.52
CA MET A 317 -24.02 -6.13 4.17
C MET A 317 -23.70 -5.10 5.28
N LEU A 318 -22.73 -4.24 5.02
CA LEU A 318 -22.65 -2.90 5.61
C LEU A 318 -23.57 -2.00 4.78
N SER A 319 -24.83 -1.81 5.19
CA SER A 319 -25.56 -0.59 4.86
C SER A 319 -26.72 -0.34 5.83
N SER A 320 -26.87 0.94 6.20
CA SER A 320 -28.01 1.57 6.86
C SER A 320 -28.29 1.24 8.35
N PHE A 321 -27.77 2.09 9.24
CA PHE A 321 -28.35 2.32 10.57
C PHE A 321 -28.98 3.73 10.59
N GLN A 322 -30.32 3.78 10.58
CA GLN A 322 -31.11 4.86 11.17
C GLN A 322 -31.98 4.25 12.30
N PRO A 323 -32.20 4.96 13.42
CA PRO A 323 -32.88 4.38 14.58
C PRO A 323 -34.38 4.68 14.58
N SER A 324 -35.25 3.68 14.69
CA SER A 324 -36.63 3.87 15.15
C SER A 324 -37.40 2.56 15.47
N GLN A 325 -37.77 2.44 16.75
CA GLN A 325 -39.02 1.87 17.32
C GLN A 325 -39.33 0.35 17.25
N ARG A 326 -39.36 -0.24 18.46
CA ARG A 326 -40.25 -1.28 19.03
C ARG A 326 -41.13 -2.14 18.09
N GLY A 327 -41.01 -3.46 18.25
CA GLY A 327 -42.09 -4.41 17.98
C GLY A 327 -41.65 -5.87 18.01
N HIS A 328 -42.19 -6.67 18.93
CA HIS A 328 -42.06 -8.13 18.93
C HIS A 328 -42.88 -8.75 17.78
N ALA A 329 -42.26 -9.62 16.97
CA ALA A 329 -42.95 -10.69 16.24
C ALA A 329 -41.96 -11.77 15.79
N TYR A 330 -42.33 -13.04 16.03
CA TYR A 330 -41.67 -14.23 15.50
C TYR A 330 -41.95 -14.40 14.00
N SER A 331 -40.97 -14.89 13.24
CA SER A 331 -41.18 -15.46 11.90
C SER A 331 -40.30 -16.70 11.67
N ARG A 332 -40.94 -17.78 11.22
CA ARG A 332 -40.39 -19.10 10.90
C ARG A 332 -39.45 -19.06 9.69
N LEU A 333 -38.37 -19.85 9.75
CA LEU A 333 -37.61 -20.31 8.60
C LEU A 333 -38.38 -21.43 7.88
N SER A 334 -38.56 -21.31 6.56
CA SER A 334 -38.93 -22.44 5.68
C SER A 334 -37.77 -22.76 4.75
N THR A 335 -37.35 -24.01 4.77
CA THR A 335 -36.41 -24.63 3.84
C THR A 335 -37.08 -24.88 2.48
N GLY A 336 -36.35 -24.62 1.40
CA GLY A 336 -36.69 -25.06 0.04
C GLY A 336 -35.41 -25.38 -0.72
N GLU A 337 -35.32 -26.63 -1.18
CA GLU A 337 -34.24 -27.26 -1.93
C GLU A 337 -34.05 -26.72 -3.36
N ASN A 338 -32.79 -26.79 -3.81
CA ASN A 338 -32.24 -26.90 -5.16
C ASN A 338 -32.60 -25.83 -6.21
N ASP A 339 -31.58 -25.14 -6.74
CA ASP A 339 -31.12 -25.31 -8.13
C ASP A 339 -29.91 -24.39 -8.45
N ASP A 340 -28.97 -24.99 -9.19
CA ASP A 340 -27.98 -24.47 -10.16
C ASP A 340 -26.93 -23.39 -9.82
N PHE A 341 -25.68 -23.87 -9.95
CA PHE A 341 -24.40 -23.18 -10.00
C PHE A 341 -24.21 -22.54 -11.39
N ALA A 342 -24.46 -21.24 -11.54
CA ALA A 342 -23.87 -20.39 -12.58
C ALA A 342 -24.19 -18.92 -12.28
N LEU A 343 -23.22 -18.03 -12.56
CA LEU A 343 -23.26 -16.57 -12.55
C LEU A 343 -22.67 -15.87 -11.31
N ALA A 344 -21.37 -15.60 -11.38
CA ALA A 344 -20.76 -14.37 -10.84
C ALA A 344 -19.38 -14.16 -11.48
N ASP A 345 -19.37 -13.75 -12.75
CA ASP A 345 -18.19 -13.14 -13.39
C ASP A 345 -18.68 -11.92 -14.17
N GLN A 346 -19.21 -10.93 -13.44
CA GLN A 346 -19.72 -9.71 -14.07
C GLN A 346 -20.01 -8.54 -13.11
N LEU A 347 -19.14 -8.21 -12.14
CA LEU A 347 -19.29 -6.95 -11.38
C LEU A 347 -17.95 -6.34 -10.91
N LEU A 348 -16.97 -6.21 -11.81
CA LEU A 348 -15.84 -5.27 -11.62
C LEU A 348 -15.51 -4.58 -12.94
N GLN A 349 -16.35 -3.60 -13.31
CA GLN A 349 -16.01 -2.60 -14.30
C GLN A 349 -16.70 -1.28 -13.96
N ASP A 350 -15.89 -0.22 -14.04
CA ASP A 350 -16.21 1.19 -14.17
C ASP A 350 -16.52 2.01 -12.91
N ASP A 351 -15.49 2.72 -12.41
CA ASP A 351 -15.46 4.19 -12.49
C ASP A 351 -14.04 4.72 -12.18
N TYR A 352 -13.21 4.86 -13.22
CA TYR A 352 -12.03 5.73 -13.20
C TYR A 352 -12.40 6.99 -14.00
N ASP A 353 -12.71 8.06 -13.30
CA ASP A 353 -12.95 9.38 -13.89
C ASP A 353 -11.59 10.02 -14.25
N GLU A 354 -11.17 9.85 -15.50
CA GLU A 354 -10.04 10.58 -16.09
C GLU A 354 -10.44 12.02 -16.40
N THR A 355 -10.14 12.94 -15.48
CA THR A 355 -10.10 14.37 -15.82
C THR A 355 -8.68 14.77 -16.24
N PRO A 356 -8.45 15.30 -17.45
CA PRO A 356 -7.12 15.69 -17.90
C PRO A 356 -6.70 17.03 -17.26
N VAL A 357 -5.53 17.01 -16.60
CA VAL A 357 -4.85 18.21 -16.10
C VAL A 357 -4.24 18.99 -17.27
N PRO A 358 -4.54 20.29 -17.46
CA PRO A 358 -3.98 21.08 -18.54
C PRO A 358 -2.51 21.44 -18.28
N VAL A 359 -1.67 21.18 -19.29
CA VAL A 359 -0.27 21.60 -19.37
C VAL A 359 -0.20 23.09 -19.75
N PRO A 360 0.47 23.96 -19.00
CA PRO A 360 0.71 25.32 -19.46
C PRO A 360 1.86 25.35 -20.48
N HIS A 361 1.55 25.82 -21.69
CA HIS A 361 2.53 26.20 -22.71
C HIS A 361 3.13 27.58 -22.39
N ASN A 362 4.48 27.60 -22.28
CA ASN A 362 5.46 28.67 -22.53
C ASN A 362 5.28 30.07 -21.89
N ILE A 363 6.27 30.50 -21.11
CA ILE A 363 7.41 31.38 -21.50
C ILE A 363 8.52 31.24 -20.45
#